data_AF-A0A699TKS1-F1
#
_entry.id   AF-A0A699TKS1-F1
#
_cell.length_a   1.000
_cell.length_b   1.000
_cell.length_c   1.000
_cell.angle_alpha   90.00
_cell.angle_beta   90.00
_cell.angle_gamma   90.00
#
_symmetry.space_group_name_H-M   'P 1'
#
loop_
_entity.id
_entity.type
_entity.pdbx_description
1 polymer ?
#
loop_
_entity_poly.entity_id
_entity_poly.type
_entity_poly.pdbx_seq_one_letter_code
_entity_poly.pdbx_strand_id
1 'polypeptide(L)'
;RTERVTRECTYPDFMKCKPLNFKGTEGVVEVTQWFEKIETMFRISNCSVENQIKFSTCTLLGSALTWWNSYVTTVGPDAAYAMTWVDMKKKITDKYCPRGEMKKLERELWNLKEADKIERYVGGLPDVIHESVVASRHKTMQEAIEMENELIEKRNNSWAERQAENKRKVDDTFRSNQSQHQQQNK
;
A
#
# COMPACT_ATOMS: atom_id res chain seq x y z
N ARG A 1 -16.36 -45.43 18.26
CA ARG A 1 -16.11 -44.09 17.65
C ARG A 1 -16.46 -44.21 16.19
N THR A 2 -17.63 -43.74 15.77
CA THR A 2 -18.07 -43.78 14.38
C THR A 2 -17.25 -42.76 13.60
N GLU A 3 -16.40 -43.20 12.68
CA GLU A 3 -15.80 -42.30 11.70
C GLU A 3 -16.91 -41.64 10.89
N ARG A 4 -17.07 -40.33 11.02
CA ARG A 4 -17.89 -39.58 10.08
C ARG A 4 -17.16 -39.62 8.75
N VAL A 5 -17.64 -40.44 7.81
CA VAL A 5 -17.25 -40.35 6.41
C VAL A 5 -17.64 -38.94 5.96
N THR A 6 -16.66 -38.04 5.87
CA THR A 6 -16.85 -36.72 5.29
C THR A 6 -17.18 -36.92 3.82
N ARG A 7 -18.38 -36.50 3.39
CA ARG A 7 -18.79 -36.58 1.99
C ARG A 7 -17.78 -35.81 1.14
N GLU A 8 -17.17 -36.49 0.18
CA GLU A 8 -16.21 -35.86 -0.75
C GLU A 8 -16.93 -34.88 -1.68
N CYS A 9 -16.26 -33.76 -2.01
CA CYS A 9 -16.77 -32.78 -2.95
C CYS A 9 -16.98 -33.41 -4.33
N THR A 10 -18.18 -33.25 -4.88
CA THR A 10 -18.45 -33.58 -6.28
C THR A 10 -18.38 -32.32 -7.15
N TYR A 11 -18.18 -32.49 -8.46
CA TYR A 11 -18.20 -31.37 -9.40
C TYR A 11 -19.50 -30.53 -9.31
N PRO A 12 -20.71 -31.13 -9.22
CA PRO A 12 -21.94 -30.36 -8.98
C PRO A 12 -21.94 -29.55 -7.68
N ASP A 13 -21.31 -30.06 -6.61
CA ASP A 13 -21.23 -29.31 -5.34
C ASP A 13 -20.32 -28.10 -5.47
N PHE A 14 -19.18 -28.26 -6.17
CA PHE A 14 -18.29 -27.16 -6.49
C PHE A 14 -18.99 -26.08 -7.33
N MET A 15 -19.74 -26.48 -8.36
CA MET A 15 -20.46 -25.52 -9.23
C MET A 15 -21.60 -24.79 -8.51
N LYS A 16 -22.24 -25.40 -7.51
CA LYS A 16 -23.24 -24.72 -6.67
C LYS A 16 -22.66 -23.55 -5.88
N CYS A 17 -21.36 -23.56 -5.58
CA CYS A 17 -20.68 -22.43 -4.94
C CYS A 17 -20.50 -21.22 -5.86
N LYS A 18 -20.83 -21.35 -7.16
CA LYS A 18 -20.69 -20.31 -8.20
C LYS A 18 -19.26 -19.78 -8.27
N PRO A 19 -18.30 -20.61 -8.75
CA PRO A 19 -16.90 -20.20 -8.85
C PRO A 19 -16.73 -18.91 -9.65
N LEU A 20 -15.78 -18.10 -9.20
CA LEU A 20 -15.35 -16.92 -9.95
C LEU A 20 -14.58 -17.42 -11.17
N ASN A 21 -14.90 -16.87 -12.34
CA ASN A 21 -14.18 -17.18 -13.56
C ASN A 21 -12.91 -16.35 -13.67
N PHE A 22 -11.89 -16.88 -14.34
CA PHE A 22 -10.63 -16.19 -14.61
C PHE A 22 -10.41 -16.06 -16.12
N LYS A 23 -10.32 -14.85 -16.63
CA LYS A 23 -10.10 -14.57 -18.06
C LYS A 23 -8.62 -14.41 -18.40
N GLY A 24 -7.82 -13.98 -17.43
CA GLY A 24 -6.39 -13.73 -17.60
C GLY A 24 -6.11 -12.41 -18.33
N THR A 25 -6.84 -11.35 -17.98
CA THR A 25 -6.76 -10.04 -18.64
C THR A 25 -6.56 -8.87 -17.68
N GLU A 26 -6.84 -9.05 -16.39
CA GLU A 26 -6.89 -7.98 -15.39
C GLU A 26 -5.72 -8.06 -14.37
N GLY A 27 -4.61 -8.70 -14.76
CA GLY A 27 -3.34 -8.68 -14.05
C GLY A 27 -3.38 -9.32 -12.65
N VAL A 28 -2.49 -8.85 -11.76
CA VAL A 28 -2.24 -9.46 -10.44
C VAL A 28 -3.49 -9.52 -9.55
N VAL A 29 -4.34 -8.48 -9.59
CA VAL A 29 -5.54 -8.42 -8.73
C VAL A 29 -6.55 -9.51 -9.09
N GLU A 30 -6.81 -9.72 -10.39
CA GLU A 30 -7.71 -10.77 -10.87
C GLU A 30 -7.20 -12.16 -10.45
N VAL A 31 -5.91 -12.40 -10.65
CA VAL A 31 -5.25 -13.67 -10.27
C VAL A 31 -5.38 -13.93 -8.78
N THR A 32 -5.10 -12.93 -7.93
CA THR A 32 -5.18 -13.06 -6.48
C THR A 32 -6.62 -13.34 -6.02
N GLN A 33 -7.59 -12.56 -6.48
CA GLN A 33 -9.00 -12.76 -6.13
C GLN A 33 -9.52 -14.12 -6.57
N TRP A 34 -9.12 -14.58 -7.76
CA TRP A 34 -9.47 -15.90 -8.26
C TRP A 34 -8.88 -17.01 -7.38
N PHE A 35 -7.60 -16.95 -7.03
CA PHE A 35 -6.98 -17.93 -6.13
C PHE A 35 -7.70 -17.99 -4.78
N GLU A 36 -7.93 -16.86 -4.13
CA GLU A 36 -8.59 -16.78 -2.82
C GLU A 36 -10.01 -17.37 -2.86
N LYS A 37 -10.76 -17.07 -3.92
CA LYS A 37 -12.13 -17.57 -4.08
C LYS A 37 -12.16 -19.07 -4.32
N ILE A 38 -11.30 -19.59 -5.19
CA ILE A 38 -11.21 -21.02 -5.51
C ILE A 38 -10.73 -21.82 -4.29
N GLU A 39 -9.72 -21.33 -3.56
CA GLU A 39 -9.25 -21.98 -2.32
C GLU A 39 -10.33 -22.00 -1.24
N THR A 40 -11.12 -20.93 -1.12
CA THR A 40 -12.27 -20.89 -0.22
C THR A 40 -13.30 -21.94 -0.60
N MET A 41 -13.56 -22.14 -1.90
CA MET A 41 -14.44 -23.19 -2.36
C MET A 41 -13.91 -24.58 -2.04
N PHE A 42 -12.62 -24.84 -2.28
CA PHE A 42 -12.01 -26.12 -1.91
C PHE A 42 -12.18 -26.44 -0.42
N ARG A 43 -12.01 -25.44 0.45
CA ARG A 43 -12.20 -25.60 1.90
C ARG A 43 -13.66 -25.88 2.26
N ILE A 44 -14.59 -25.06 1.78
CA ILE A 44 -16.02 -25.18 2.13
C ILE A 44 -16.63 -26.47 1.59
N SER A 45 -16.20 -26.90 0.40
CA SER A 45 -16.74 -28.08 -0.24
C SER A 45 -16.05 -29.39 0.17
N ASN A 46 -14.97 -29.33 0.98
CA ASN A 46 -14.06 -30.46 1.22
C ASN A 46 -13.53 -31.09 -0.08
N CYS A 47 -13.02 -30.26 -0.99
CA CYS A 47 -12.43 -30.73 -2.25
C CYS A 47 -11.11 -31.47 -2.00
N SER A 48 -11.05 -32.74 -2.41
CA SER A 48 -9.82 -33.52 -2.40
C SER A 48 -8.78 -32.91 -3.33
N VAL A 49 -7.51 -33.08 -2.98
CA VAL A 49 -6.36 -32.54 -3.74
C VAL A 49 -6.39 -33.00 -5.20
N GLU A 50 -6.79 -34.25 -5.43
CA GLU A 50 -6.90 -34.86 -6.76
C GLU A 50 -7.91 -34.17 -7.69
N ASN A 51 -8.92 -33.51 -7.11
CA ASN A 51 -9.98 -32.83 -7.86
C ASN A 51 -9.74 -31.33 -8.01
N GLN A 52 -8.79 -30.73 -7.27
CA GLN A 52 -8.56 -29.28 -7.27
C GLN A 52 -8.21 -28.74 -8.66
N ILE A 53 -7.29 -29.38 -9.38
CA ILE A 53 -6.91 -28.94 -10.73
C ILE A 53 -8.08 -29.11 -11.70
N LYS A 54 -8.74 -30.27 -11.67
CA LYS A 54 -9.89 -30.57 -12.53
C LYS A 54 -11.03 -29.57 -12.33
N PHE A 55 -11.35 -29.23 -11.08
CA PHE A 55 -12.46 -28.32 -10.77
C PHE A 55 -12.10 -26.86 -11.02
N SER A 56 -10.90 -26.41 -10.65
CA SER A 56 -10.49 -25.03 -10.91
C SER A 56 -10.40 -24.71 -12.40
N THR A 57 -9.92 -25.65 -13.22
CA THR A 57 -9.71 -25.42 -14.65
C THR A 57 -11.02 -25.20 -15.44
N CYS A 58 -12.16 -25.66 -14.93
CA CYS A 58 -13.47 -25.36 -15.53
C CYS A 58 -13.89 -23.89 -15.43
N THR A 59 -13.20 -23.11 -14.59
CA THR A 59 -13.48 -21.70 -14.33
C THR A 59 -12.59 -20.77 -15.17
N LEU A 60 -11.67 -21.35 -15.95
CA LEU A 60 -10.82 -20.62 -16.88
C LEU A 60 -11.62 -20.25 -18.12
N LEU A 61 -11.49 -18.99 -18.55
CA LEU A 61 -12.12 -18.45 -19.74
C LEU A 61 -11.09 -17.69 -20.59
N GLY A 62 -11.46 -17.34 -21.83
CA GLY A 62 -10.69 -16.45 -22.68
C GLY A 62 -9.22 -16.85 -22.84
N SER A 63 -8.32 -15.91 -22.51
CA SER A 63 -6.86 -16.10 -22.61
C SER A 63 -6.37 -17.22 -21.70
N ALA A 64 -6.88 -17.28 -20.46
CA ALA A 64 -6.51 -18.30 -19.49
C ALA A 64 -6.88 -19.72 -19.94
N LEU A 65 -8.07 -19.91 -20.51
CA LEU A 65 -8.50 -21.21 -21.05
C LEU A 65 -7.64 -21.63 -22.24
N THR A 66 -7.36 -20.68 -23.15
CA THR A 66 -6.51 -20.93 -24.33
C THR A 66 -5.10 -21.38 -23.91
N TRP A 67 -4.52 -20.69 -22.93
CA TRP A 67 -3.23 -21.06 -22.36
C TRP A 67 -3.26 -22.45 -21.71
N TRP A 68 -4.28 -22.75 -20.89
CA TRP A 68 -4.40 -24.05 -20.24
C TRP A 68 -4.50 -25.20 -21.25
N ASN A 69 -5.30 -25.05 -22.29
CA ASN A 69 -5.44 -26.05 -23.35
C ASN A 69 -4.11 -26.29 -24.09
N SER A 70 -3.36 -25.22 -24.36
CA SER A 70 -2.01 -25.33 -24.94
C SER A 70 -1.05 -26.07 -23.99
N TYR A 71 -1.11 -25.78 -22.69
CA TYR A 71 -0.30 -26.45 -21.68
C TYR A 71 -0.61 -27.94 -21.61
N VAL A 72 -1.89 -28.32 -21.51
CA VAL A 72 -2.36 -29.73 -21.52
C VAL A 72 -1.90 -30.45 -22.79
N THR A 73 -1.98 -29.80 -23.94
CA THR A 73 -1.48 -30.36 -25.21
C THR A 73 0.03 -30.63 -25.17
N THR A 74 0.78 -29.75 -24.51
CA THR A 74 2.24 -29.82 -24.45
C THR A 74 2.73 -30.91 -23.49
N VAL A 75 2.13 -31.03 -22.30
CA VAL A 75 2.62 -31.95 -21.26
C VAL A 75 1.83 -33.26 -21.19
N GLY A 76 0.69 -33.34 -21.86
CA GLY A 76 -0.26 -34.44 -21.77
C GLY A 76 -1.25 -34.27 -20.61
N PRO A 77 -2.48 -34.81 -20.74
CA PRO A 77 -3.53 -34.66 -19.73
C PRO A 77 -3.13 -35.27 -18.38
N ASP A 78 -2.50 -36.45 -18.37
CA ASP A 78 -2.14 -37.13 -17.12
C ASP A 78 -1.18 -36.28 -16.28
N ALA A 79 -0.11 -35.74 -16.90
CA ALA A 79 0.83 -34.86 -16.23
C ALA A 79 0.20 -33.52 -15.83
N ALA A 80 -0.68 -32.96 -16.68
CA ALA A 80 -1.34 -31.69 -16.40
C ALA A 80 -2.30 -31.79 -15.20
N TYR A 81 -3.10 -32.86 -15.12
CA TYR A 81 -4.08 -33.03 -14.04
C TYR A 81 -3.49 -33.67 -12.77
N ALA A 82 -2.30 -34.26 -12.84
CA ALA A 82 -1.57 -34.77 -11.66
C ALA A 82 -0.82 -33.69 -10.87
N MET A 83 -0.69 -32.46 -11.39
CA MET A 83 0.03 -31.40 -10.69
C MET A 83 -0.70 -30.95 -9.42
N THR A 84 0.05 -30.33 -8.49
CA THR A 84 -0.56 -29.76 -7.30
C THR A 84 -1.17 -28.39 -7.58
N TRP A 85 -2.13 -27.98 -6.75
CA TRP A 85 -2.66 -26.61 -6.79
C TRP A 85 -1.55 -25.55 -6.61
N VAL A 86 -0.52 -25.85 -5.82
CA VAL A 86 0.64 -24.96 -5.63
C VAL A 86 1.39 -24.74 -6.93
N ASP A 87 1.61 -25.79 -7.72
CA ASP A 87 2.27 -25.71 -9.03
C ASP A 87 1.42 -24.93 -10.04
N MET A 88 0.10 -25.13 -10.03
CA MET A 88 -0.84 -24.38 -10.86
C MET A 88 -0.80 -22.88 -10.54
N LYS A 89 -0.84 -22.53 -9.25
CA LYS A 89 -0.72 -21.12 -8.82
C LYS A 89 0.58 -20.49 -9.30
N LYS A 90 1.69 -21.21 -9.19
CA LYS A 90 2.99 -20.74 -9.68
C LYS A 90 2.95 -20.48 -11.19
N LYS A 91 2.44 -21.43 -11.98
CA LYS A 91 2.34 -21.28 -13.44
C LYS A 91 1.45 -20.11 -13.87
N ILE A 92 0.28 -19.94 -13.23
CA ILE A 92 -0.60 -18.80 -13.51
C ILE A 92 0.07 -17.49 -13.12
N THR A 93 0.73 -17.43 -11.95
CA THR A 93 1.46 -16.24 -11.51
C THR A 93 2.60 -15.89 -12.48
N ASP A 94 3.40 -16.87 -12.87
CA ASP A 94 4.50 -16.65 -13.84
C ASP A 94 3.99 -16.13 -15.20
N LYS A 95 2.77 -16.53 -15.60
CA LYS A 95 2.16 -16.15 -16.88
C LYS A 95 1.44 -14.79 -16.84
N TYR A 96 0.71 -14.51 -15.77
CA TYR A 96 -0.24 -13.40 -15.67
C TYR A 96 0.15 -12.32 -14.65
N CYS A 97 1.20 -12.54 -13.86
CA CYS A 97 1.77 -11.56 -12.93
C CYS A 97 3.22 -11.24 -13.30
N PRO A 98 3.47 -10.44 -14.36
CA PRO A 98 4.82 -10.07 -14.74
C PRO A 98 5.54 -9.39 -13.57
N ARG A 99 6.82 -9.73 -13.37
CA ARG A 99 7.64 -9.15 -12.28
C ARG A 99 7.65 -7.61 -12.29
N GLY A 100 7.50 -6.99 -13.47
CA GLY A 100 7.39 -5.53 -13.59
C GLY A 100 6.15 -4.93 -12.92
N GLU A 101 5.00 -5.60 -13.04
CA GLU A 101 3.74 -5.17 -12.41
C GLU A 101 3.78 -5.39 -10.90
N MET A 102 4.34 -6.51 -10.43
CA MET A 102 4.55 -6.74 -9.01
C MET A 102 5.41 -5.64 -8.39
N LYS A 103 6.55 -5.31 -9.01
CA LYS A 103 7.41 -4.20 -8.56
C LYS A 103 6.70 -2.84 -8.59
N LYS A 104 5.75 -2.64 -9.52
CA LYS A 104 4.95 -1.42 -9.57
C LYS A 104 3.99 -1.35 -8.39
N LEU A 105 3.25 -2.42 -8.12
CA LEU A 105 2.34 -2.52 -6.97
C LEU A 105 3.09 -2.40 -5.64
N GLU A 106 4.27 -3.01 -5.51
CA GLU A 106 5.13 -2.86 -4.32
C GLU A 106 5.52 -1.40 -4.08
N ARG A 107 5.88 -0.65 -5.14
CA ARG A 107 6.17 0.79 -5.03
C ARG A 107 4.93 1.60 -4.66
N GLU A 108 3.79 1.32 -5.26
CA GLU A 108 2.53 2.00 -4.94
C GLU A 108 2.12 1.75 -3.48
N LEU A 109 2.22 0.51 -3.01
CA LEU A 109 1.97 0.16 -1.60
C LEU A 109 2.95 0.86 -0.66
N TRP A 110 4.23 0.95 -1.02
CA TRP A 110 5.22 1.68 -0.24
C TRP A 110 4.87 3.17 -0.14
N ASN A 111 4.53 3.80 -1.27
CA ASN A 111 4.15 5.21 -1.31
C ASN A 111 2.88 5.49 -0.48
N LEU A 112 1.90 4.59 -0.50
CA LEU A 112 0.70 4.71 0.34
C LEU A 112 1.03 4.63 1.84
N LYS A 113 1.90 3.69 2.24
CA LYS A 113 2.37 3.61 3.63
C LYS A 113 3.16 4.84 4.04
N GLU A 114 3.93 5.41 3.12
CA GLU A 114 4.68 6.64 3.38
C GLU A 114 3.74 7.85 3.53
N ALA A 115 2.71 7.94 2.69
CA ALA A 115 1.68 8.97 2.81
C ALA A 115 0.92 8.87 4.15
N ASP A 116 0.53 7.66 4.58
CA ASP A 116 -0.12 7.45 5.89
C ASP A 116 0.76 7.90 7.06
N LYS A 117 2.07 7.61 7.01
CA LYS A 117 3.02 8.11 8.02
C LYS A 117 3.10 9.63 8.03
N ILE A 118 3.16 10.26 6.86
CA ILE A 118 3.22 11.72 6.73
C ILE A 118 1.94 12.33 7.31
N GLU A 119 0.76 11.81 6.96
CA GLU A 119 -0.51 12.30 7.50
C GLU A 119 -0.56 12.20 9.02
N ARG A 120 -0.13 11.06 9.59
CA ARG A 120 -0.07 10.88 11.04
C ARG A 120 0.94 11.81 11.71
N TYR A 121 2.07 12.08 11.06
CA TYR A 121 3.07 13.02 11.58
C TYR A 121 2.54 14.44 11.60
N VAL A 122 2.00 14.90 10.47
CA VAL A 122 1.44 16.25 10.32
C VAL A 122 0.28 16.48 11.28
N GLY A 123 -0.60 15.50 11.47
CA GLY A 123 -1.71 15.59 12.43
C GLY A 123 -1.27 15.70 13.91
N GLY A 124 0.00 15.43 14.22
CA GLY A 124 0.57 15.62 15.55
C GLY A 124 1.27 16.96 15.77
N LEU A 125 1.38 17.81 14.73
CA LEU A 125 2.11 19.07 14.80
C LEU A 125 1.29 20.19 15.49
N PRO A 126 1.94 21.12 16.20
CA PRO A 126 1.28 22.33 16.70
C PRO A 126 0.65 23.16 15.58
N ASP A 127 -0.57 23.69 15.80
CA ASP A 127 -1.35 24.48 14.83
C ASP A 127 -0.54 25.57 14.12
N VAL A 128 0.41 26.18 14.84
CA VAL A 128 1.26 27.28 14.36
C VAL A 128 2.13 26.89 13.16
N ILE A 129 2.53 25.62 13.04
CA ILE A 129 3.35 25.11 11.92
C ILE A 129 2.54 24.19 11.00
N HIS A 130 1.41 23.66 11.46
CA HIS A 130 0.55 22.74 10.74
C HIS A 130 0.15 23.27 9.35
N GLU A 131 -0.39 24.49 9.26
CA GLU A 131 -0.83 25.06 7.96
C GLU A 131 0.31 25.19 6.94
N SER A 132 1.51 25.56 7.40
CA SER A 132 2.68 25.72 6.53
C SER A 132 3.22 24.38 6.05
N VAL A 133 3.20 23.35 6.91
CA VAL A 133 3.64 21.99 6.56
C VAL A 133 2.64 21.31 5.61
N VAL A 134 1.33 21.46 5.83
CA VAL A 134 0.29 20.90 4.94
C VAL A 134 0.35 21.50 3.53
N ALA A 135 0.57 22.82 3.41
CA ALA A 135 0.64 23.50 2.12
C ALA A 135 1.76 22.99 1.20
N SER A 136 2.79 22.38 1.77
CA SER A 136 4.03 22.02 1.07
C SER A 136 3.99 20.65 0.38
N ARG A 137 2.93 19.84 0.59
CA ARG A 137 2.63 18.58 -0.13
C ARG A 137 3.85 17.64 -0.32
N HIS A 138 4.47 17.27 0.79
CA HIS A 138 5.67 16.41 0.80
C HIS A 138 5.42 15.01 0.23
N LYS A 139 6.44 14.44 -0.42
CA LYS A 139 6.38 13.09 -1.00
C LYS A 139 7.00 12.04 -0.07
N THR A 140 7.82 12.45 0.89
CA THR A 140 8.47 11.56 1.86
C THR A 140 8.45 12.13 3.28
N MET A 141 8.61 11.24 4.27
CA MET A 141 8.73 11.65 5.68
C MET A 141 9.95 12.55 5.92
N GLN A 142 11.07 12.26 5.26
CA GLN A 142 12.32 13.01 5.41
C GLN A 142 12.15 14.48 4.96
N GLU A 143 11.48 14.69 3.82
CA GLU A 143 11.16 16.04 3.33
C GLU A 143 10.27 16.82 4.32
N ALA A 144 9.32 16.15 4.98
CA ALA A 144 8.46 16.78 5.98
C ALA A 144 9.25 17.20 7.25
N ILE A 145 10.19 16.36 7.69
CA ILE A 145 11.06 16.64 8.84
C ILE A 145 12.02 17.79 8.54
N GLU A 146 12.64 17.80 7.36
CA GLU A 146 13.55 18.86 6.94
C GLU A 146 12.84 20.21 6.88
N MET A 147 11.66 20.26 6.27
CA MET A 147 10.83 21.47 6.20
C MET A 147 10.39 21.97 7.59
N GLU A 148 10.02 21.07 8.50
CA GLU A 148 9.70 21.49 9.87
C GLU A 148 10.91 22.12 10.57
N ASN A 149 12.09 21.51 10.45
CA ASN A 149 13.32 22.04 11.02
C ASN A 149 13.65 23.43 10.44
N GLU A 150 13.51 23.61 9.13
CA GLU A 150 13.69 24.92 8.47
C GLU A 150 12.69 25.96 8.99
N LEU A 151 11.43 25.59 9.20
CA LEU A 151 10.41 26.49 9.73
C LEU A 151 10.68 26.88 11.19
N ILE A 152 11.13 25.93 12.01
CA ILE A 152 11.54 26.19 13.40
C ILE A 152 12.75 27.12 13.43
N GLU A 153 13.75 26.86 12.60
CA GLU A 153 14.96 27.69 12.50
C GLU A 153 14.62 29.12 12.05
N LYS A 154 13.81 29.26 10.99
CA LYS A 154 13.34 30.56 10.49
C LYS A 154 12.56 31.34 11.56
N ARG A 155 11.72 30.67 12.34
CA ARG A 155 10.99 31.28 13.45
C ARG A 155 11.96 31.80 14.52
N ASN A 156 12.91 30.97 14.93
CA ASN A 156 13.90 31.29 15.96
C ASN A 156 14.75 32.50 15.55
N ASN A 157 15.19 32.53 14.29
CA ASN A 157 15.94 33.66 13.74
C ASN A 157 15.11 34.95 13.75
N SER A 158 13.84 34.92 13.31
CA SER A 158 12.98 36.12 13.36
C SER A 158 12.71 36.62 14.78
N TRP A 159 12.62 35.70 15.75
CA TRP A 159 12.42 36.07 17.14
C TRP A 159 13.67 36.72 17.72
N ALA A 160 14.85 36.17 17.43
CA ALA A 160 16.14 36.77 17.81
C ALA A 160 16.32 38.18 17.22
N GLU A 161 15.97 38.39 15.95
CA GLU A 161 16.00 39.71 15.32
C GLU A 161 15.08 40.72 16.01
N ARG A 162 13.84 40.33 16.32
CA ARG A 162 12.89 41.19 17.05
C ARG A 162 13.40 41.56 18.45
N GLN A 163 14.03 40.62 19.16
CA GLN A 163 14.62 40.88 20.47
C GLN A 163 15.80 41.86 20.37
N ALA A 164 16.68 41.67 19.39
CA ALA A 164 17.81 42.57 19.15
C ALA A 164 17.32 43.99 18.82
N GLU A 165 16.29 44.12 17.99
CA GLU A 165 15.72 45.41 17.61
C GLU A 165 15.02 46.12 18.79
N ASN A 166 14.25 45.38 19.60
CA ASN A 166 13.65 45.95 20.81
C ASN A 166 14.71 46.41 21.81
N LYS A 167 15.82 45.68 21.95
CA LYS A 167 16.93 46.08 22.82
C LYS A 167 17.57 47.38 22.36
N ARG A 168 17.84 47.54 21.05
CA ARG A 168 18.36 48.80 20.49
C ARG A 168 17.41 49.98 20.76
N LYS A 169 16.11 49.80 20.55
CA LYS A 169 15.10 50.85 20.80
C LYS A 169 15.06 51.28 22.27
N VAL A 170 15.18 50.33 23.20
CA VAL A 170 15.25 50.62 24.63
C VAL A 170 16.51 51.44 24.94
N ASP A 171 17.68 51.02 24.44
CA ASP A 171 18.94 51.73 24.64
C ASP A 171 18.90 53.16 24.07
N ASP A 172 18.32 53.34 22.88
CA ASP A 172 18.13 54.66 22.25
C ASP A 172 17.21 55.56 23.08
N THR A 173 16.12 54.99 23.64
CA THR A 173 15.18 55.73 24.49
C THR A 173 15.84 56.21 25.78
N PHE A 174 16.64 55.35 26.43
CA PHE A 174 17.41 55.73 27.62
C PHE A 174 18.39 56.85 27.33
N ARG A 175 19.12 56.76 26.21
CA ARG A 175 20.11 57.78 25.80
C ARG A 175 19.44 59.12 25.44
N SER A 176 18.24 59.09 24.84
CA SER A 176 17.45 60.29 24.55
C SER A 176 16.93 60.96 25.83
N ASN A 177 16.42 60.19 26.78
CA ASN A 177 15.92 60.74 28.05
C ASN A 177 17.04 61.34 28.91
N GLN A 178 18.22 60.71 28.92
CA GLN A 178 19.38 61.21 29.66
C GLN A 178 19.91 62.54 29.11
N SER A 179 19.89 62.72 27.78
CA SER A 179 20.32 63.97 27.14
C SER A 179 19.32 65.12 27.34
N GLN A 180 18.01 64.86 27.36
CA GLN A 180 16.99 65.86 27.72
C GLN A 180 17.11 66.35 29.18
N HIS A 181 17.37 65.44 30.13
CA HIS A 181 17.52 65.80 31.54
C HIS A 181 18.77 66.68 31.81
N GLN A 182 19.82 66.54 31.00
CA GLN A 182 21.00 67.41 31.07
C GLN A 182 20.77 68.80 30.47
N GLN A 183 19.83 68.96 29.53
CA GLN A 183 19.48 70.25 28.93
C GLN A 183 18.49 71.07 29.77
N GLN A 184 17.64 70.43 30.59
CA GLN A 184 16.73 71.14 31.52
C GLN A 184 17.40 71.66 32.80
N ASN A 185 18.63 71.22 33.10
CA ASN A 185 19.39 71.62 34.29
C ASN A 185 20.50 72.65 34.00
N LYS A 186 20.42 73.37 32.87
CA LYS A 186 21.27 74.53 32.53
C LYS A 186 20.42 75.78 32.42
#